data_AF-Q1PZJ0-F1
#
_entry.id   AF-Q1PZJ0-F1
#
_cell.length_a   1.000
_cell.length_b   1.000
_cell.length_c   1.000
_cell.angle_alpha   90.00
_cell.angle_beta   90.00
_cell.angle_gamma   90.00
#
_symmetry.space_group_name_H-M   'P 1'
#
loop_
_entity.id
_entity.type
_entity.pdbx_description
1 polymer ?
#
loop_
_entity_poly.entity_id
_entity_poly.type
_entity_poly.pdbx_seq_one_letter_code
_entity_poly.pdbx_strand_id
1 'polypeptide(L)'
;MSKYRKFVKFFLLAVFVGMTGCAELDELRVLNRRQAITIRDQSDEIARYRNQLTSMSEKIKASEEEMEKLRKLAESIGGGVSVRDTFEGPVILFPEMILFDSGMATIKAHGEDALRKMARFLEENPASSLRIDGHTDSDPIIKTKHLWDSNHHLSAARALSVFHFLTKKGNIPEQRIHIAGFGPNRPIAPNTTPAGKKENRRVEFLILPTVASLPPKEALFRE
;
A
#
# COMPACT_ATOMS: atom_id res chain seq x y z
N MET A 1 77.02 7.45 50.18
CA MET A 1 76.56 6.96 48.86
C MET A 1 75.15 6.34 48.84
N SER A 2 74.69 5.67 49.91
CA SER A 2 73.37 4.99 49.93
C SER A 2 72.13 5.91 49.74
N LYS A 3 72.12 7.12 50.34
CA LYS A 3 70.99 8.06 50.23
C LYS A 3 70.77 8.61 48.81
N TYR A 4 71.84 8.96 48.10
CA TYR A 4 71.76 9.50 46.73
C TYR A 4 71.25 8.45 45.73
N ARG A 5 71.68 7.20 45.90
CA ARG A 5 71.23 6.06 45.08
C ARG A 5 69.73 5.74 45.26
N LYS A 6 69.18 5.96 46.46
CA LYS A 6 67.73 5.86 46.72
C LYS A 6 66.95 6.98 46.05
N PHE A 7 67.46 8.21 46.09
CA PHE A 7 66.80 9.38 45.49
C PHE A 7 66.73 9.28 43.96
N VAL A 8 67.82 8.88 43.31
CA VAL A 8 67.87 8.67 41.85
C VAL A 8 66.91 7.55 41.42
N LYS A 9 66.83 6.45 42.18
CA LYS A 9 65.87 5.38 41.91
C LYS A 9 64.42 5.85 42.04
N PHE A 10 64.11 6.68 43.04
CA PHE A 10 62.77 7.22 43.24
C PHE A 10 62.38 8.20 42.13
N PHE A 11 63.30 9.06 41.71
CA PHE A 11 63.10 10.00 40.60
C PHE A 11 62.89 9.28 39.27
N LEU A 12 63.72 8.28 38.95
CA LEU A 12 63.54 7.46 37.75
C LEU A 12 62.20 6.70 37.74
N LEU A 13 61.77 6.19 38.89
CA LEU A 13 60.47 5.55 39.03
C LEU A 13 59.32 6.55 38.80
N ALA A 14 59.41 7.76 39.37
CA ALA A 14 58.40 8.79 39.20
C ALA A 14 58.30 9.28 37.74
N VAL A 15 59.44 9.43 37.03
CA VAL A 15 59.46 9.76 35.60
C VAL A 15 58.85 8.63 34.77
N PHE A 16 59.18 7.37 35.08
CA PHE A 16 58.63 6.22 34.37
C PHE A 16 57.11 6.14 34.53
N VAL A 17 56.60 6.27 35.76
CA VAL A 17 55.16 6.30 36.07
C VAL A 17 54.47 7.51 35.42
N GLY A 18 55.11 8.68 35.40
CA GLY A 18 54.59 9.87 34.74
C GLY A 18 54.50 9.74 33.22
N MET A 19 55.50 9.11 32.59
CA MET A 19 55.52 8.86 31.14
C MET A 19 54.49 7.80 30.71
N THR A 20 54.38 6.69 31.45
CA THR A 20 53.36 5.66 31.16
C THR A 20 51.95 6.21 31.39
N GLY A 21 51.74 7.00 32.45
CA GLY A 21 50.45 7.63 32.74
C GLY A 21 50.01 8.63 31.67
N CYS A 22 50.93 9.39 31.06
CA CYS A 22 50.58 10.31 29.96
C CYS A 22 50.19 9.56 28.68
N ALA A 23 50.90 8.48 28.34
CA ALA A 23 50.59 7.66 27.17
C ALA A 23 49.20 7.00 27.29
N GLU A 24 48.87 6.41 28.45
CA GLU A 24 47.54 5.84 28.71
C GLU A 24 46.43 6.91 28.70
N LEU A 25 46.69 8.12 29.22
CA LEU A 25 45.73 9.23 29.19
C LEU A 25 45.42 9.71 27.77
N ASP A 26 46.40 9.74 26.88
CA ASP A 26 46.20 10.16 25.49
C ASP A 26 45.45 9.09 24.68
N GLU A 27 45.75 7.80 24.89
CA GLU A 27 44.95 6.69 24.33
C GLU A 27 43.48 6.78 24.79
N LEU A 28 43.25 7.02 26.08
CA LEU A 28 41.91 7.15 26.63
C LEU A 28 41.15 8.36 26.04
N ARG A 29 41.83 9.50 25.81
CA ARG A 29 41.25 10.66 25.13
C ARG A 29 40.92 10.38 23.67
N VAL A 30 41.77 9.65 22.96
CA VAL A 30 41.50 9.23 21.57
C VAL A 30 40.31 8.27 21.53
N LEU A 31 40.25 7.30 22.43
CA LEU A 31 39.14 6.35 22.54
C LEU A 31 37.81 7.06 22.85
N ASN A 32 37.79 7.96 23.84
CA ASN A 32 36.60 8.75 24.16
C ASN A 32 36.13 9.62 22.98
N ARG A 33 37.05 10.23 22.23
CA ARG A 33 36.71 10.98 21.01
C ARG A 33 36.10 10.08 19.93
N ARG A 34 36.67 8.89 19.72
CA ARG A 34 36.12 7.90 18.77
C ARG A 34 34.74 7.42 19.21
N GLN A 35 34.56 7.08 20.49
CA GLN A 35 33.27 6.70 21.04
C GLN A 35 32.24 7.82 20.88
N ALA A 36 32.61 9.08 21.12
CA ALA A 36 31.72 10.22 20.92
C ALA A 36 31.25 10.37 19.46
N ILE A 37 32.14 10.12 18.49
CA ILE A 37 31.79 10.11 17.05
C ILE A 37 30.82 8.95 16.76
N THR A 38 31.14 7.73 17.21
CA THR A 38 30.26 6.56 16.99
C THR A 38 28.87 6.75 17.61
N ILE A 39 28.80 7.28 18.83
CA ILE A 39 27.52 7.57 19.51
C ILE A 39 26.73 8.61 18.72
N ARG A 40 27.40 9.63 18.17
CA ARG A 40 26.74 10.64 17.32
C ARG A 40 26.16 10.02 16.06
N ASP A 41 26.96 9.23 15.33
CA ASP A 41 26.52 8.59 14.08
C ASP A 41 25.34 7.64 14.32
N GLN A 42 25.40 6.83 15.39
CA GLN A 42 24.29 5.97 15.80
C GLN A 42 23.04 6.77 16.19
N SER A 43 23.22 7.91 16.86
CA SER A 43 22.10 8.80 17.23
C SER A 43 21.41 9.37 15.99
N ASP A 44 22.18 9.76 14.97
CA ASP A 44 21.66 10.24 13.70
C ASP A 44 20.91 9.14 12.94
N GLU A 45 21.43 7.91 12.95
CA GLU A 45 20.78 6.75 12.34
C GLU A 45 19.46 6.40 13.04
N ILE A 46 19.45 6.38 14.38
CA ILE A 46 18.24 6.19 15.19
C ILE A 46 17.20 7.28 14.88
N ALA A 47 17.62 8.53 14.70
CA ALA A 47 16.70 9.61 14.33
C ALA A 47 16.04 9.37 12.95
N ARG A 48 16.81 8.87 11.97
CA ARG A 48 16.26 8.51 10.64
C ARG A 48 15.25 7.37 10.74
N TYR A 49 15.59 6.27 11.42
CA TYR A 49 14.66 5.15 11.59
C TYR A 49 13.40 5.55 12.37
N ARG A 50 13.53 6.39 13.41
CA ARG A 50 12.36 6.93 14.12
C ARG A 50 11.45 7.72 13.20
N ASN A 51 11.98 8.61 12.38
CA ASN A 51 11.18 9.37 11.42
C ASN A 51 10.47 8.45 10.41
N GLN A 52 11.18 7.43 9.91
CA GLN A 52 10.60 6.43 9.02
C GLN A 52 9.49 5.63 9.71
N LEU A 53 9.71 5.18 10.95
CA LEU A 53 8.71 4.47 11.75
C LEU A 53 7.48 5.32 12.04
N THR A 54 7.66 6.61 12.37
CA THR A 54 6.55 7.54 12.57
C THR A 54 5.73 7.68 11.29
N SER A 55 6.39 7.93 10.15
CA SER A 55 5.69 8.05 8.86
C SER A 55 4.97 6.76 8.44
N MET A 56 5.55 5.60 8.75
CA MET A 56 4.93 4.30 8.47
C MET A 56 3.74 4.06 9.40
N SER A 57 3.88 4.38 10.68
CA SER A 57 2.81 4.28 11.67
C SER A 57 1.61 5.15 11.29
N GLU A 58 1.85 6.37 10.83
CA GLU A 58 0.79 7.26 10.32
C GLU A 58 0.10 6.70 9.08
N LYS A 59 0.86 6.16 8.12
CA LYS A 59 0.30 5.51 6.92
C LYS A 59 -0.54 4.28 7.29
N ILE A 60 -0.08 3.45 8.23
CA ILE A 60 -0.82 2.27 8.70
C ILE A 60 -2.14 2.70 9.33
N LYS A 61 -2.12 3.68 10.25
CA LYS A 61 -3.34 4.20 10.87
C LYS A 61 -4.34 4.74 9.85
N ALA A 62 -3.87 5.55 8.90
CA ALA A 62 -4.73 6.06 7.83
C ALA A 62 -5.31 4.93 6.97
N SER A 63 -4.51 3.90 6.66
CA SER A 63 -4.97 2.73 5.92
C SER A 63 -6.01 1.91 6.69
N GLU A 64 -5.84 1.75 8.00
CA GLU A 64 -6.80 1.05 8.87
C GLU A 64 -8.14 1.80 8.95
N GLU A 65 -8.10 3.12 9.10
CA GLU A 65 -9.31 3.96 9.09
C GLU A 65 -10.06 3.87 7.76
N GLU A 66 -9.34 3.89 6.62
CA GLU A 66 -9.94 3.77 5.31
C GLU A 66 -10.55 2.38 5.07
N MET A 67 -9.84 1.32 5.48
CA MET A 67 -10.35 -0.05 5.45
C MET A 67 -11.65 -0.19 6.26
N GLU A 68 -11.73 0.45 7.42
CA GLU A 68 -12.93 0.41 8.25
C GLU A 68 -14.13 1.12 7.60
N LYS A 69 -13.91 2.29 6.97
CA LYS A 69 -14.97 2.96 6.20
C LYS A 69 -15.46 2.08 5.05
N LEU A 70 -14.54 1.45 4.32
CA LEU A 70 -14.89 0.56 3.20
C LEU A 70 -15.63 -0.69 3.67
N ARG A 71 -15.28 -1.25 4.83
CA ARG A 71 -16.01 -2.38 5.42
C ARG A 71 -17.45 -2.01 5.75
N LYS A 72 -17.65 -0.86 6.40
CA LYS A 72 -18.99 -0.33 6.68
C LYS A 72 -19.80 -0.10 5.40
N LEU A 73 -19.15 0.42 4.35
CA LEU A 73 -19.78 0.57 3.05
C LEU A 73 -20.19 -0.79 2.46
N ALA A 74 -19.29 -1.78 2.46
CA ALA A 74 -19.57 -3.13 1.96
C ALA A 74 -20.72 -3.80 2.71
N GLU A 75 -20.73 -3.70 4.04
CA GLU A 75 -21.84 -4.17 4.89
C GLU A 75 -23.16 -3.48 4.56
N SER A 76 -23.12 -2.16 4.38
CA SER A 76 -24.32 -1.39 4.03
C SER A 76 -24.89 -1.78 2.67
N ILE A 77 -24.04 -2.18 1.72
CA ILE A 77 -24.45 -2.65 0.40
C ILE A 77 -25.01 -4.07 0.48
N GLY A 78 -24.35 -4.95 1.23
CA GLY A 78 -24.74 -6.35 1.40
C GLY A 78 -24.47 -7.21 0.16
N GLY A 79 -25.19 -8.32 0.01
CA GLY A 79 -25.16 -9.13 -1.22
C GLY A 79 -23.84 -9.87 -1.50
N GLY A 80 -22.96 -9.99 -0.52
CA GLY A 80 -21.63 -10.59 -0.68
C GLY A 80 -20.55 -9.62 -1.16
N VAL A 81 -20.83 -8.31 -1.16
CA VAL A 81 -19.78 -7.29 -1.29
C VAL A 81 -18.82 -7.40 -0.11
N SER A 82 -17.52 -7.37 -0.38
CA SER A 82 -16.48 -7.55 0.63
C SER A 82 -15.30 -6.63 0.38
N VAL A 83 -14.42 -6.48 1.38
CA VAL A 83 -13.22 -5.65 1.27
C VAL A 83 -12.00 -6.52 1.46
N ARG A 84 -10.98 -6.28 0.64
CA ARG A 84 -9.67 -6.92 0.74
C ARG A 84 -8.58 -5.86 0.82
N ASP A 85 -7.61 -6.14 1.68
CA ASP A 85 -6.35 -5.43 1.68
C ASP A 85 -5.44 -6.03 0.61
N THR A 86 -4.86 -5.17 -0.22
CA THR A 86 -3.97 -5.56 -1.32
C THR A 86 -2.73 -4.67 -1.30
N PHE A 87 -1.66 -5.10 -1.97
CA PHE A 87 -0.44 -4.30 -2.06
C PHE A 87 -0.66 -2.91 -2.72
N GLU A 88 -1.64 -2.80 -3.63
CA GLU A 88 -1.97 -1.54 -4.29
C GLU A 88 -2.87 -0.62 -3.42
N GLY A 89 -3.39 -1.15 -2.31
CA GLY A 89 -4.32 -0.46 -1.42
C GLY A 89 -5.61 -1.26 -1.20
N PRO A 90 -6.58 -0.66 -0.48
CA PRO A 90 -7.82 -1.31 -0.14
C PRO A 90 -8.75 -1.43 -1.36
N VAL A 91 -9.28 -2.62 -1.58
CA VAL A 91 -10.17 -2.94 -2.70
C VAL A 91 -11.52 -3.43 -2.19
N ILE A 92 -12.60 -2.85 -2.68
CA ILE A 92 -13.95 -3.36 -2.46
C ILE A 92 -14.38 -4.22 -3.66
N LEU A 93 -14.82 -5.44 -3.37
CA LEU A 93 -15.16 -6.48 -4.34
C LEU A 93 -16.67 -6.55 -4.49
N PHE A 94 -17.16 -6.33 -5.71
CA PHE A 94 -18.55 -6.51 -6.07
C PHE A 94 -18.73 -7.81 -6.86
N PRO A 95 -19.40 -8.84 -6.31
CA PRO A 95 -19.75 -10.02 -7.06
C PRO A 95 -20.58 -9.69 -8.30
N GLU A 96 -20.36 -10.39 -9.42
CA GLU A 96 -21.09 -10.23 -10.67
C GLU A 96 -22.60 -10.20 -10.43
N MET A 97 -23.12 -11.14 -9.63
CA MET A 97 -24.56 -11.31 -9.39
C MET A 97 -25.27 -10.08 -8.78
N ILE A 98 -24.51 -9.18 -8.15
CA ILE A 98 -25.04 -7.93 -7.59
C ILE A 98 -25.20 -6.88 -8.67
N LEU A 99 -24.21 -6.76 -9.56
CA LEU A 99 -24.17 -5.70 -10.57
C LEU A 99 -24.82 -6.11 -11.89
N PHE A 100 -24.70 -7.38 -12.29
CA PHE A 100 -24.99 -7.85 -13.64
C PHE A 100 -25.69 -9.22 -13.65
N ASP A 101 -26.34 -9.52 -14.76
CA ASP A 101 -26.72 -10.89 -15.10
C ASP A 101 -25.53 -11.64 -15.72
N SER A 102 -25.59 -12.97 -15.68
CA SER A 102 -24.52 -13.82 -16.20
C SER A 102 -24.23 -13.52 -17.67
N GLY A 103 -22.96 -13.23 -17.97
CA GLY A 103 -22.52 -12.89 -19.32
C GLY A 103 -23.02 -11.55 -19.85
N MET A 104 -23.60 -10.68 -19.02
CA MET A 104 -24.07 -9.35 -19.40
C MET A 104 -23.21 -8.24 -18.79
N ALA A 105 -23.22 -7.06 -19.42
CA ALA A 105 -22.58 -5.84 -18.91
C ALA A 105 -23.61 -4.72 -18.60
N THR A 106 -24.91 -4.98 -18.75
CA THR A 106 -25.97 -4.04 -18.36
C THR A 106 -26.18 -4.11 -16.84
N ILE A 107 -26.10 -2.96 -16.17
CA ILE A 107 -26.26 -2.88 -14.72
C ILE A 107 -27.73 -3.16 -14.36
N LYS A 108 -27.95 -4.04 -13.38
CA LYS A 108 -29.28 -4.38 -12.85
C LYS A 108 -29.75 -3.32 -11.86
N ALA A 109 -31.07 -3.23 -11.63
CA ALA A 109 -31.65 -2.28 -10.67
C ALA A 109 -31.00 -2.35 -9.27
N HIS A 110 -30.79 -3.55 -8.73
CA HIS A 110 -30.11 -3.72 -7.44
C HIS A 110 -28.64 -3.27 -7.49
N GLY A 111 -27.96 -3.51 -8.61
CA GLY A 111 -26.61 -3.00 -8.85
C GLY A 111 -26.57 -1.47 -8.86
N GLU A 112 -27.59 -0.81 -9.41
CA GLU A 112 -27.69 0.65 -9.35
C GLU A 112 -27.78 1.18 -7.90
N ASP A 113 -28.53 0.50 -7.02
CA ASP A 113 -28.60 0.88 -5.60
C ASP A 113 -27.25 0.75 -4.90
N ALA A 114 -26.52 -0.32 -5.21
CA ALA A 114 -25.17 -0.56 -4.69
C ALA A 114 -24.20 0.53 -5.18
N LEU A 115 -24.24 0.86 -6.47
CA LEU A 115 -23.41 1.91 -7.06
C LEU A 115 -23.79 3.31 -6.59
N ARG A 116 -25.06 3.58 -6.24
CA ARG A 116 -25.46 4.84 -5.59
C ARG A 116 -24.83 5.02 -4.20
N LYS A 117 -24.63 3.93 -3.45
CA LYS A 117 -23.89 3.98 -2.18
C LYS A 117 -22.41 4.24 -2.42
N MET A 118 -21.83 3.59 -3.43
CA MET A 118 -20.45 3.84 -3.84
C MET A 118 -20.22 5.29 -4.32
N ALA A 119 -21.15 5.86 -5.09
CA ALA A 119 -21.08 7.25 -5.52
C ALA A 119 -21.07 8.22 -4.33
N ARG A 120 -21.99 8.04 -3.37
CA ARG A 120 -22.01 8.83 -2.13
C ARG A 120 -20.70 8.76 -1.35
N PHE A 121 -20.13 7.55 -1.24
CA PHE A 121 -18.81 7.40 -0.62
C PHE A 121 -17.72 8.21 -1.34
N LEU A 122 -17.71 8.24 -2.68
CA LEU A 122 -16.73 9.02 -3.45
C LEU A 122 -16.97 10.54 -3.41
N GLU A 123 -18.21 10.97 -3.22
CA GLU A 123 -18.57 12.37 -2.96
C GLU A 123 -18.06 12.83 -1.58
N GLU A 124 -18.22 11.99 -0.55
CA GLU A 124 -17.72 12.24 0.81
C GLU A 124 -16.18 12.20 0.89
N ASN A 125 -15.52 11.54 -0.07
CA ASN A 125 -14.06 11.40 -0.14
C ASN A 125 -13.51 12.00 -1.45
N PRO A 126 -13.56 13.34 -1.64
CA PRO A 126 -13.21 13.98 -2.90
C PRO A 126 -11.74 13.87 -3.28
N ALA A 127 -10.86 13.64 -2.30
CA ALA A 127 -9.43 13.42 -2.49
C ALA A 127 -9.06 11.98 -2.92
N SER A 128 -10.04 11.09 -3.10
CA SER A 128 -9.77 9.73 -3.57
C SER A 128 -10.05 9.62 -5.07
N SER A 129 -9.21 8.89 -5.79
CA SER A 129 -9.50 8.41 -7.14
C SER A 129 -9.95 6.95 -7.08
N LEU A 130 -10.65 6.49 -8.09
CA LEU A 130 -11.18 5.13 -8.18
C LEU A 130 -10.60 4.44 -9.42
N ARG A 131 -10.09 3.22 -9.26
CA ARG A 131 -9.88 2.30 -10.38
C ARG A 131 -10.89 1.16 -10.32
N ILE A 132 -11.57 0.91 -11.45
CA ILE A 132 -12.58 -0.14 -11.61
C ILE A 132 -11.97 -1.27 -12.44
N ASP A 133 -11.81 -2.42 -11.83
CA ASP A 133 -11.16 -3.58 -12.43
C ASP A 133 -12.22 -4.68 -12.67
N GLY A 134 -12.48 -5.01 -13.93
CA GLY A 134 -13.40 -6.07 -14.32
C GLY A 134 -12.70 -7.44 -14.37
N HIS A 135 -13.35 -8.47 -13.82
CA HIS A 135 -12.84 -9.85 -13.82
C HIS A 135 -13.91 -10.87 -14.24
N THR A 136 -13.46 -11.98 -14.80
CA THR A 136 -14.28 -13.16 -15.11
C THR A 136 -13.68 -14.42 -14.50
N ASP A 137 -14.44 -15.52 -14.50
CA ASP A 137 -13.84 -16.84 -14.41
C ASP A 137 -13.20 -17.23 -15.75
N SER A 138 -12.62 -18.43 -15.81
CA SER A 138 -12.00 -18.97 -17.02
C SER A 138 -12.98 -19.67 -17.96
N ASP A 139 -14.28 -19.70 -17.67
CA ASP A 139 -15.23 -20.42 -18.53
C ASP A 139 -15.42 -19.64 -19.84
N PRO A 140 -15.54 -20.35 -20.98
CA PRO A 140 -15.80 -19.69 -22.26
C PRO A 140 -17.20 -19.06 -22.27
N ILE A 141 -17.31 -17.90 -22.91
CA ILE A 141 -18.59 -17.25 -23.13
C ILE A 141 -19.36 -18.03 -24.20
N ILE A 142 -20.45 -18.69 -23.79
CA ILE A 142 -21.30 -19.48 -24.70
C ILE A 142 -22.55 -18.69 -25.10
N LYS A 143 -23.35 -18.27 -24.11
CA LYS A 143 -24.69 -17.69 -24.35
C LYS A 143 -24.65 -16.30 -24.97
N THR A 144 -23.66 -15.49 -24.61
CA THR A 144 -23.53 -14.08 -25.04
C THR A 144 -22.33 -13.87 -25.97
N LYS A 145 -21.88 -14.92 -26.66
CA LYS A 145 -20.72 -14.85 -27.58
C LYS A 145 -20.89 -13.85 -28.72
N HIS A 146 -22.13 -13.56 -29.12
CA HIS A 146 -22.43 -12.55 -30.14
C HIS A 146 -22.23 -11.11 -29.65
N LEU A 147 -22.12 -10.89 -28.33
CA LEU A 147 -21.84 -9.59 -27.72
C LEU A 147 -20.36 -9.41 -27.40
N TRP A 148 -19.68 -10.51 -27.05
CA TRP A 148 -18.33 -10.46 -26.50
C TRP A 148 -17.40 -11.44 -27.21
N ASP A 149 -16.32 -10.91 -27.78
CA ASP A 149 -15.30 -11.74 -28.44
C ASP A 149 -14.49 -12.57 -27.44
N SER A 150 -14.36 -12.09 -26.20
CA SER A 150 -13.59 -12.75 -25.15
C SER A 150 -14.00 -12.32 -23.75
N ASN A 151 -13.52 -13.04 -22.74
CA ASN A 151 -13.64 -12.65 -21.34
C ASN A 151 -12.96 -11.30 -21.02
N HIS A 152 -11.90 -10.94 -21.76
CA HIS A 152 -11.29 -9.61 -21.65
C HIS A 152 -12.23 -8.52 -22.15
N HIS A 153 -12.92 -8.74 -23.27
CA HIS A 153 -13.94 -7.83 -23.79
C HIS A 153 -15.09 -7.68 -22.76
N LEU A 154 -15.66 -8.78 -22.27
CA LEU A 154 -16.75 -8.73 -21.29
C LEU A 154 -16.36 -8.00 -19.99
N SER A 155 -15.18 -8.31 -19.44
CA SER A 155 -14.72 -7.64 -18.22
C SER A 155 -14.48 -6.14 -18.40
N ALA A 156 -13.86 -5.73 -19.51
CA ALA A 156 -13.67 -4.31 -19.84
C ALA A 156 -15.02 -3.60 -20.03
N ALA A 157 -15.97 -4.24 -20.71
CA ALA A 157 -17.31 -3.69 -20.90
C ALA A 157 -18.05 -3.49 -19.57
N ARG A 158 -17.91 -4.42 -18.61
CA ARG A 158 -18.48 -4.27 -17.26
C ARG A 158 -17.88 -3.10 -16.50
N ALA A 159 -16.55 -2.97 -16.52
CA ALA A 159 -15.88 -1.83 -15.89
C ALA A 159 -16.34 -0.50 -16.51
N LEU A 160 -16.50 -0.46 -17.84
CA LEU A 160 -17.00 0.72 -18.56
C LEU A 160 -18.46 1.06 -18.20
N SER A 161 -19.34 0.05 -18.06
CA SER A 161 -20.72 0.28 -17.62
C SER A 161 -20.78 0.91 -16.23
N VAL A 162 -19.93 0.45 -15.30
CA VAL A 162 -19.82 1.05 -13.96
C VAL A 162 -19.31 2.49 -14.05
N PHE A 163 -18.26 2.73 -14.85
CA PHE A 163 -17.75 4.08 -15.10
C PHE A 163 -18.86 5.02 -15.59
N HIS A 164 -19.63 4.61 -16.60
CA HIS A 164 -20.74 5.41 -17.11
C HIS A 164 -21.83 5.63 -16.07
N PHE A 165 -22.12 4.66 -15.22
CA PHE A 165 -23.07 4.84 -14.14
C PHE A 165 -22.59 5.90 -13.15
N LEU A 166 -21.36 5.77 -12.64
CA LEU A 166 -20.81 6.68 -11.62
C LEU A 166 -20.66 8.11 -12.15
N THR A 167 -20.32 8.27 -13.42
CA THR A 167 -20.16 9.59 -14.04
C THR A 167 -21.51 10.23 -14.36
N LYS A 168 -22.42 9.51 -15.02
CA LYS A 168 -23.69 10.07 -15.51
C LYS A 168 -24.79 10.13 -14.45
N LYS A 169 -24.84 9.14 -13.55
CA LYS A 169 -25.87 9.04 -12.50
C LYS A 169 -25.33 9.35 -11.11
N GLY A 170 -24.05 9.07 -10.87
CA GLY A 170 -23.37 9.33 -9.60
C GLY A 170 -22.65 10.68 -9.53
N ASN A 171 -22.64 11.47 -10.61
CA ASN A 171 -21.98 12.78 -10.71
C ASN A 171 -20.49 12.80 -10.31
N ILE A 172 -19.81 11.66 -10.42
CA ILE A 172 -18.38 11.58 -10.12
C ILE A 172 -17.59 12.09 -11.33
N PRO A 173 -16.64 13.04 -11.15
CA PRO A 173 -15.81 13.54 -12.24
C PRO A 173 -15.05 12.41 -12.96
N GLU A 174 -15.10 12.39 -14.29
CA GLU A 174 -14.47 11.35 -15.12
C GLU A 174 -12.97 11.20 -14.84
N GLN A 175 -12.29 12.32 -14.55
CA GLN A 175 -10.84 12.36 -14.28
C GLN A 175 -10.45 11.62 -13.01
N ARG A 176 -11.41 11.34 -12.12
CA ARG A 176 -11.19 10.57 -10.89
C ARG A 176 -11.36 9.07 -11.08
N ILE A 177 -11.81 8.61 -12.26
CA ILE A 177 -12.14 7.20 -12.48
C ILE A 177 -11.28 6.62 -13.60
N HIS A 178 -10.62 5.51 -13.30
CA HIS A 178 -9.89 4.69 -14.26
C HIS A 178 -10.56 3.32 -14.38
N ILE A 179 -10.44 2.67 -15.53
CA ILE A 179 -11.00 1.33 -15.75
C ILE A 179 -9.97 0.37 -16.34
N ALA A 180 -10.08 -0.92 -16.00
CA ALA A 180 -9.34 -2.00 -16.64
C ALA A 180 -10.20 -3.27 -16.75
N GLY A 181 -9.94 -4.08 -17.78
CA GLY A 181 -10.55 -5.40 -17.96
C GLY A 181 -9.47 -6.48 -17.94
N PHE A 182 -9.47 -7.33 -16.91
CA PHE A 182 -8.45 -8.37 -16.74
C PHE A 182 -8.89 -9.76 -17.23
N GLY A 183 -10.16 -9.92 -17.60
CA GLY A 183 -10.72 -11.22 -17.94
C GLY A 183 -10.43 -12.26 -16.83
N PRO A 184 -9.95 -13.47 -17.19
CA PRO A 184 -9.63 -14.52 -16.23
C PRO A 184 -8.22 -14.41 -15.63
N ASN A 185 -7.42 -13.41 -15.99
CA ASN A 185 -5.96 -13.43 -15.76
C ASN A 185 -5.54 -13.09 -14.33
N ARG A 186 -6.47 -12.62 -13.49
CA ARG A 186 -6.24 -12.31 -12.07
C ARG A 186 -7.27 -13.02 -11.18
N PRO A 187 -7.24 -14.36 -11.09
CA PRO A 187 -8.16 -15.12 -10.26
C PRO A 187 -7.82 -14.91 -8.78
N ILE A 188 -8.85 -14.85 -7.94
CA ILE A 188 -8.72 -14.78 -6.48
C ILE A 188 -9.08 -16.10 -5.80
N ALA A 189 -9.65 -17.03 -6.56
CA ALA A 189 -9.96 -18.38 -6.12
C ALA A 189 -9.74 -19.39 -7.27
N PRO A 190 -9.62 -20.70 -6.99
CA PRO A 190 -9.46 -21.71 -8.03
C PRO A 190 -10.64 -21.74 -9.01
N ASN A 191 -10.36 -21.66 -10.31
CA ASN A 191 -11.38 -21.81 -11.37
C ASN A 191 -11.88 -23.26 -11.53
N THR A 192 -11.41 -24.20 -10.73
CA THR A 192 -11.81 -25.62 -10.77
C THR A 192 -13.10 -25.89 -10.00
N THR A 193 -13.56 -24.96 -9.15
CA THR A 193 -14.77 -25.15 -8.32
C THR A 193 -15.84 -24.11 -8.65
N PRO A 194 -17.14 -24.44 -8.56
CA PRO A 194 -18.22 -23.48 -8.78
C PRO A 194 -18.14 -22.26 -7.84
N ALA A 195 -17.73 -22.49 -6.59
CA ALA A 195 -17.52 -21.42 -5.61
C ALA A 195 -16.38 -20.50 -6.03
N GLY A 196 -15.22 -21.04 -6.40
CA GLY A 196 -14.08 -20.22 -6.82
C GLY A 196 -14.36 -19.45 -8.11
N LYS A 197 -15.09 -20.03 -9.06
CA LYS A 197 -15.57 -19.31 -10.25
C LYS A 197 -16.48 -18.12 -9.88
N LYS A 198 -17.38 -18.31 -8.91
CA LYS A 198 -18.26 -17.23 -8.43
C LYS A 198 -17.47 -16.07 -7.84
N GLU A 199 -16.43 -16.35 -7.06
CA GLU A 199 -15.52 -15.31 -6.53
C GLU A 199 -14.74 -14.62 -7.65
N ASN A 200 -14.33 -15.36 -8.69
CA ASN A 200 -13.59 -14.78 -9.81
C ASN A 200 -14.43 -13.84 -10.70
N ARG A 201 -15.74 -14.07 -10.79
CA ARG A 201 -16.68 -13.18 -11.51
C ARG A 201 -17.06 -11.99 -10.63
N ARG A 202 -16.29 -10.91 -10.73
CA ARG A 202 -16.43 -9.71 -9.89
C ARG A 202 -16.00 -8.43 -10.61
N VAL A 203 -16.35 -7.31 -10.01
CA VAL A 203 -15.74 -6.01 -10.29
C VAL A 203 -15.06 -5.51 -9.01
N GLU A 204 -13.80 -5.14 -9.12
CA GLU A 204 -13.00 -4.58 -8.04
C GLU A 204 -12.97 -3.05 -8.15
N PHE A 205 -13.04 -2.40 -7.01
CA PHE A 205 -12.98 -0.94 -6.89
C PHE A 205 -11.80 -0.65 -5.97
N LEU A 206 -10.68 -0.30 -6.58
CA LEU A 206 -9.48 0.09 -5.87
C LEU A 206 -9.55 1.59 -5.58
N ILE A 207 -9.48 1.95 -4.31
CA ILE A 207 -9.47 3.34 -3.86
C ILE A 207 -8.03 3.82 -3.82
N LEU A 208 -7.71 4.77 -4.69
CA LEU A 208 -6.39 5.34 -4.81
C LEU A 208 -6.35 6.68 -4.05
N PRO A 209 -5.42 6.89 -3.11
CA PRO A 209 -5.17 8.23 -2.60
C PRO A 209 -4.73 9.12 -3.78
N THR A 210 -5.16 10.39 -3.80
CA THR A 210 -4.81 11.33 -4.89
C THR A 210 -3.34 11.24 -5.27
N VAL A 211 -3.11 11.26 -6.59
CA VAL A 211 -1.87 11.10 -7.38
C VAL A 211 -0.62 11.86 -6.87
N ALA A 212 -0.73 12.70 -5.85
CA ALA A 212 0.40 13.32 -5.16
C ALA A 212 1.39 12.30 -4.54
N SER A 213 0.98 11.03 -4.36
CA SER A 213 1.83 9.98 -3.79
C SER A 213 2.57 9.11 -4.82
N LEU A 214 2.24 9.21 -6.12
CA LEU A 214 3.03 8.55 -7.16
C LEU A 214 4.23 9.44 -7.47
N PRO A 215 5.47 8.95 -7.33
CA PRO A 215 6.62 9.72 -7.79
C PRO A 215 6.42 10.07 -9.27
N PRO A 216 6.78 11.30 -9.70
CA PRO A 216 6.66 11.71 -11.09
C PRO A 216 7.23 10.63 -12.00
N LYS A 217 6.61 10.38 -13.16
CA LYS A 217 7.06 9.36 -14.12
C LYS A 217 8.54 9.52 -14.49
N GLU A 218 9.05 10.75 -14.38
CA GLU A 218 10.46 11.15 -14.58
C GLU A 218 11.43 10.66 -13.50
N ALA A 219 10.96 10.33 -12.30
CA ALA A 219 11.77 9.82 -11.20
C ALA A 219 12.15 8.33 -11.35
N LEU A 220 11.48 7.60 -12.25
CA LEU A 220 11.72 6.18 -12.51
C LEU A 220 12.74 5.91 -13.63
N PHE A 221 13.18 6.95 -14.36
CA PHE A 221 14.07 6.81 -15.52
C PHE A 221 15.38 7.59 -15.41
N ARG A 222 15.81 7.94 -14.19
CA ARG A 222 17.16 8.49 -13.97
C ARG A 222 18.07 7.36 -13.48
N GLU A 223 18.75 6.72 -14.42
CA GLU A 223 19.99 5.96 -14.17
C GLU A 223 21.20 6.90 -14.13
#